data_AF-A0A7N2R214-F1
#
_entry.id   AF-A0A7N2R214-F1
#
_cell.length_a   1.000
_cell.length_b   1.000
_cell.length_c   1.000
_cell.angle_alpha   90.00
_cell.angle_beta   90.00
_cell.angle_gamma   90.00
#
_symmetry.space_group_name_H-M   'P 1'
#
loop_
_entity.id
_entity.type
_entity.pdbx_description
1 polymer ?
#
loop_
_entity_poly.entity_id
_entity_poly.type
_entity_poly.pdbx_seq_one_letter_code
_entity_poly.pdbx_strand_id
1 'polypeptide(L)'
;MKSDLYFVPSLFLMPSFEQELSKLFPQKDTVFLHLGRYLFHPSNHVWGLITRYYEAYLSKADERIGIQIRNFYTGPGPFQYVMDQVLAYTLKYKVLPQVDRKRTIVTQSEKANLKAILITSLSSRYFENVRNMYWEHPTVNGDVVEVFQPSEEQFRHKENRLHNSKAWAEMYLLSLTDVLVTSAWSTFGYVAQGLGGLKPWILYKFDNQTTPNPPCRQAMSMEPCFHAPPFYDCKTKKGTDNGALVPHVRHCEDMSWGLNLVDNLDEL
;
A
#
# COMPACT_ATOMS: atom_id res chain seq x y z
N MET A 1 -18.29 -21.12 4.31
CA MET A 1 -17.94 -20.25 3.17
C MET A 1 -16.46 -20.43 2.86
N LYS A 2 -16.06 -20.53 1.58
CA LYS A 2 -14.65 -20.52 1.15
C LYS A 2 -14.49 -19.38 0.14
N SER A 3 -13.66 -18.40 0.47
CA SER A 3 -13.41 -17.22 -0.36
C SER A 3 -12.02 -16.68 -0.05
N ASP A 4 -11.36 -16.12 -1.06
CA ASP A 4 -10.08 -15.42 -1.00
C ASP A 4 -10.20 -13.95 -1.45
N LEU A 5 -11.43 -13.43 -1.48
CA LEU A 5 -11.76 -12.11 -2.04
C LEU A 5 -12.37 -11.18 -0.98
N TYR A 6 -12.11 -9.89 -1.14
CA TYR A 6 -12.79 -8.83 -0.40
C TYR A 6 -14.10 -8.45 -1.10
N PHE A 7 -15.17 -9.21 -0.88
CA PHE A 7 -16.44 -9.04 -1.60
C PHE A 7 -17.37 -7.95 -1.05
N VAL A 8 -16.92 -7.17 -0.06
CA VAL A 8 -17.70 -6.13 0.62
C VAL A 8 -18.33 -5.10 -0.34
N PRO A 9 -17.64 -4.58 -1.38
CA PRO A 9 -18.22 -3.58 -2.26
C PRO A 9 -19.53 -4.03 -2.92
N SER A 10 -19.67 -5.31 -3.27
CA SER A 10 -20.91 -5.82 -3.86
C SER A 10 -22.06 -5.95 -2.86
N LEU A 11 -21.78 -6.01 -1.55
CA LEU A 11 -22.83 -5.99 -0.53
C LEU A 11 -23.55 -4.63 -0.50
N PHE A 12 -22.85 -3.53 -0.83
CA PHE A 12 -23.45 -2.20 -0.96
C PHE A 12 -24.37 -2.05 -2.18
N LEU A 13 -24.33 -3.00 -3.12
CA LEU A 13 -25.23 -3.05 -4.27
C LEU A 13 -26.49 -3.90 -4.01
N MET A 14 -26.58 -4.53 -2.83
CA MET A 14 -27.71 -5.40 -2.47
C MET A 14 -28.78 -4.60 -1.69
N PRO A 15 -30.02 -4.48 -2.20
CA PRO A 15 -31.08 -3.74 -1.52
C PRO A 15 -31.37 -4.23 -0.10
N SER A 16 -31.16 -5.52 0.18
CA SER A 16 -31.36 -6.10 1.51
C SER A 16 -30.34 -5.64 2.56
N PHE A 17 -29.18 -5.12 2.14
CA PHE A 17 -28.10 -4.69 3.05
C PHE A 17 -27.90 -3.18 3.06
N GLU A 18 -28.40 -2.46 2.05
CA GLU A 18 -28.20 -1.03 1.86
C GLU A 18 -28.51 -0.18 3.10
N GLN A 19 -29.67 -0.41 3.72
CA GLN A 19 -30.09 0.37 4.89
C GLN A 19 -29.17 0.17 6.09
N GLU A 20 -28.77 -1.07 6.35
CA GLU A 20 -27.94 -1.41 7.50
C GLU A 20 -26.49 -0.95 7.29
N LEU A 21 -25.92 -1.21 6.11
CA LEU A 21 -24.57 -0.77 5.75
C LEU A 21 -24.44 0.75 5.77
N SER A 22 -25.48 1.49 5.37
CA SER A 22 -25.47 2.96 5.44
C SER A 22 -25.53 3.52 6.86
N LYS A 23 -26.09 2.76 7.83
CA LYS A 23 -26.08 3.13 9.25
C LYS A 23 -24.77 2.77 9.93
N LEU A 24 -24.26 1.56 9.64
CA LEU A 24 -23.01 1.06 10.21
C LEU A 24 -21.79 1.85 9.72
N PHE A 25 -21.80 2.24 8.45
CA PHE A 25 -20.72 2.98 7.81
C PHE A 25 -21.27 4.25 7.16
N PRO A 26 -21.47 5.33 7.95
CA PRO A 26 -21.82 6.63 7.40
C PRO A 26 -20.76 7.11 6.39
N GLN A 27 -19.50 6.84 6.71
CA GLN A 27 -18.35 7.03 5.82
C GLN A 27 -18.08 5.73 5.06
N LYS A 28 -18.41 5.67 3.77
CA LYS A 28 -18.53 4.41 3.02
C LYS A 28 -17.20 3.70 2.78
N ASP A 29 -16.09 4.42 2.90
CA ASP A 29 -14.75 3.90 2.67
C ASP A 29 -13.99 3.53 3.97
N THR A 30 -14.72 3.22 5.04
CA THR A 30 -14.14 2.88 6.36
C THR A 30 -14.40 1.44 6.81
N VAL A 31 -14.96 0.60 5.93
CA VAL A 31 -15.44 -0.75 6.30
C VAL A 31 -14.31 -1.64 6.80
N PHE A 32 -13.25 -1.80 6.01
CA PHE A 32 -12.10 -2.61 6.38
C PHE A 32 -11.27 -1.94 7.49
N LEU A 33 -11.21 -0.60 7.53
CA LEU A 33 -10.55 0.11 8.63
C LEU A 33 -11.16 -0.28 9.99
N HIS A 34 -12.48 -0.16 10.13
CA HIS A 34 -13.17 -0.44 11.38
C HIS A 34 -13.21 -1.94 11.70
N LEU A 35 -13.65 -2.76 10.75
CA LEU A 35 -13.75 -4.20 10.97
C LEU A 35 -12.38 -4.87 11.11
N GLY A 36 -11.39 -4.43 10.33
CA GLY A 36 -10.03 -4.94 10.38
C GLY A 36 -9.37 -4.67 11.75
N ARG A 37 -9.49 -3.45 12.27
CA ARG A 37 -8.99 -3.10 13.61
C ARG A 37 -9.73 -3.81 14.75
N TYR A 38 -11.02 -4.09 14.57
CA TYR A 38 -11.81 -4.83 15.56
C TYR A 38 -11.49 -6.33 15.58
N LEU A 39 -11.25 -6.94 14.42
CA LEU A 39 -11.07 -8.39 14.30
C LEU A 39 -9.62 -8.84 14.47
N PHE A 40 -8.66 -8.07 13.95
CA PHE A 40 -7.29 -8.52 13.79
C PHE A 40 -6.33 -7.91 14.81
N HIS A 41 -6.16 -8.62 15.92
CA HIS A 41 -5.15 -8.31 16.92
C HIS A 41 -3.96 -9.29 16.79
N PRO A 42 -2.72 -8.79 16.59
CA PRO A 42 -1.54 -9.64 16.58
C PRO A 42 -1.40 -10.41 17.90
N SER A 43 -0.98 -11.67 17.83
CA SER A 43 -0.60 -12.41 19.04
C SER A 43 0.64 -11.78 19.69
N ASN A 44 0.88 -12.06 20.97
CA ASN A 44 2.04 -11.53 21.69
C ASN A 44 3.38 -11.79 20.98
N HIS A 45 3.51 -12.96 20.32
CA HIS A 45 4.70 -13.27 19.55
C HIS A 45 4.91 -12.29 18.40
N VAL A 46 3.87 -12.04 17.61
CA VAL A 46 3.96 -11.12 16.47
C VAL A 46 4.03 -9.67 16.94
N TRP A 47 3.29 -9.32 17.99
CA TRP A 47 3.38 -8.00 18.61
C TRP A 47 4.81 -7.70 19.06
N GLY A 48 5.50 -8.67 19.65
CA GLY A 48 6.91 -8.52 19.99
C GLY A 48 7.83 -8.30 18.78
N LEU A 49 7.53 -8.87 17.60
CA LEU A 49 8.26 -8.56 16.37
C LEU A 49 8.03 -7.11 15.95
N ILE A 50 6.78 -6.66 15.99
CA ILE A 50 6.35 -5.30 15.62
C ILE A 50 7.02 -4.27 16.54
N THR A 51 6.86 -4.40 17.85
CA THR A 51 7.34 -3.40 18.81
C THR A 51 8.86 -3.28 18.80
N ARG A 52 9.60 -4.40 18.83
CA ARG A 52 11.07 -4.36 18.80
C ARG A 52 11.59 -3.69 17.53
N TYR A 53 10.97 -3.95 16.38
CA TYR A 53 11.40 -3.33 15.13
C TYR A 53 11.06 -1.84 15.10
N TYR A 54 9.83 -1.47 15.48
CA TYR A 54 9.39 -0.08 15.51
C TYR A 54 10.25 0.74 16.48
N GLU A 55 10.47 0.25 17.70
CA GLU A 55 11.28 0.93 18.72
C GLU A 55 12.74 1.13 18.25
N ALA A 56 13.34 0.10 17.65
CA ALA A 56 14.74 0.15 17.24
C ALA A 56 15.00 1.02 16.02
N TYR A 57 14.08 1.04 15.04
CA TYR A 57 14.35 1.61 13.70
C TYR A 57 13.42 2.75 13.29
N LEU A 58 12.19 2.82 13.81
CA LEU A 58 11.17 3.75 13.30
C LEU A 58 10.73 4.81 14.32
N SER A 59 10.93 4.57 15.61
CA SER A 59 10.37 5.39 16.69
C SER A 59 10.90 6.82 16.69
N LYS A 60 12.17 7.03 16.32
CA LYS A 60 12.86 8.33 16.39
C LYS A 60 12.59 9.24 15.19
N ALA A 61 12.05 8.72 14.10
CA ALA A 61 11.81 9.50 12.90
C ALA A 61 10.68 10.51 13.10
N ASP A 62 10.88 11.71 12.55
CA ASP A 62 9.86 12.76 12.47
C ASP A 62 8.77 12.37 11.45
N GLU A 63 9.14 11.63 10.40
CA GLU A 63 8.22 11.11 9.38
C GLU A 63 8.62 9.68 8.95
N ARG A 64 7.63 8.80 8.82
CA ARG A 64 7.79 7.39 8.44
C ARG A 64 7.12 7.15 7.09
N ILE A 65 7.88 6.60 6.14
CA ILE A 65 7.40 6.34 4.78
C ILE A 65 7.46 4.84 4.52
N GLY A 66 6.30 4.20 4.37
CA GLY A 66 6.18 2.79 4.00
C GLY A 66 6.20 2.60 2.50
N ILE A 67 7.01 1.67 2.00
CA ILE A 67 7.04 1.28 0.59
C ILE A 67 6.86 -0.24 0.50
N GLN A 68 5.67 -0.63 0.07
CA GLN A 68 5.28 -2.02 -0.14
C GLN A 68 5.48 -2.40 -1.60
N ILE A 69 6.44 -3.29 -1.85
CA ILE A 69 6.83 -3.71 -3.20
C ILE A 69 6.47 -5.17 -3.42
N ARG A 70 5.57 -5.40 -4.40
CA ARG A 70 5.12 -6.73 -4.81
C ARG A 70 5.22 -6.88 -6.32
N ASN A 71 6.10 -7.77 -6.76
CA ASN A 71 6.19 -8.15 -8.18
C ASN A 71 5.34 -9.39 -8.47
N PHE A 72 4.64 -9.34 -9.61
CA PHE A 72 3.83 -10.45 -10.14
C PHE A 72 4.40 -11.06 -11.43
N TYR A 73 5.55 -10.57 -11.92
CA TYR A 73 6.21 -11.11 -13.11
C TYR A 73 6.90 -12.45 -12.83
N THR A 74 6.99 -13.27 -13.88
CA THR A 74 7.76 -14.51 -13.89
C THR A 74 9.23 -14.20 -14.20
N GLY A 75 10.16 -14.74 -13.41
CA GLY A 75 11.61 -14.59 -13.60
C GLY A 75 12.34 -14.23 -12.29
N PRO A 76 13.67 -14.46 -12.21
CA PRO A 76 14.46 -14.03 -11.08
C PRO A 76 14.59 -12.50 -11.15
N GLY A 77 13.71 -11.81 -10.43
CA GLY A 77 13.87 -10.38 -10.18
C GLY A 77 15.18 -10.09 -9.41
N PRO A 78 15.43 -8.82 -9.07
CA PRO A 78 14.56 -7.67 -9.21
C PRO A 78 14.56 -7.14 -10.64
N PHE A 79 13.58 -6.29 -10.87
CA PHE A 79 13.39 -5.62 -12.13
C PHE A 79 13.81 -4.16 -11.97
N GLN A 80 14.89 -3.75 -12.64
CA GLN A 80 15.40 -2.38 -12.56
C GLN A 80 14.30 -1.35 -12.88
N TYR A 81 13.43 -1.66 -13.85
CA TYR A 81 12.30 -0.81 -14.21
C TYR A 81 11.32 -0.56 -13.05
N VAL A 82 11.14 -1.51 -12.12
CA VAL A 82 10.31 -1.31 -10.92
C VAL A 82 11.00 -0.35 -9.96
N MET A 83 12.32 -0.43 -9.82
CA MET A 83 13.07 0.53 -8.99
C MET A 83 13.03 1.93 -9.60
N ASP A 84 13.20 2.03 -10.92
CA ASP A 84 13.12 3.30 -11.62
C ASP A 84 11.73 3.92 -11.46
N GLN A 85 10.66 3.11 -11.47
CA GLN A 85 9.30 3.57 -11.15
C GLN A 85 9.22 4.08 -9.71
N VAL A 86 9.63 3.28 -8.72
CA VAL A 86 9.58 3.69 -7.30
C VAL A 86 10.28 5.04 -7.12
N LEU A 87 11.51 5.20 -7.62
CA LEU A 87 12.28 6.43 -7.47
C LEU A 87 11.69 7.60 -8.27
N ALA A 88 11.40 7.42 -9.55
CA ALA A 88 10.92 8.50 -10.40
C ALA A 88 9.68 9.18 -9.82
N TYR A 89 8.79 8.42 -9.19
CA TYR A 89 7.51 8.95 -8.75
C TYR A 89 7.47 9.37 -7.32
N THR A 90 8.10 8.61 -6.44
CA THR A 90 8.19 9.05 -5.05
C THR A 90 8.98 10.36 -4.94
N LEU A 91 10.00 10.57 -5.78
CA LEU A 91 10.71 11.85 -5.85
C LEU A 91 9.92 12.96 -6.56
N LYS A 92 9.15 12.64 -7.61
CA LYS A 92 8.31 13.61 -8.35
C LYS A 92 7.16 14.14 -7.50
N TYR A 93 6.44 13.25 -6.81
CA TYR A 93 5.33 13.61 -5.93
C TYR A 93 5.78 13.97 -4.51
N LYS A 94 7.09 14.08 -4.27
CA LYS A 94 7.70 14.46 -2.99
C LYS A 94 7.32 13.54 -1.82
N VAL A 95 6.96 12.29 -2.11
CA VAL A 95 6.82 11.22 -1.13
C VAL A 95 8.18 10.90 -0.53
N LEU A 96 9.21 10.83 -1.37
CA LEU A 96 10.60 10.65 -0.98
C LEU A 96 11.38 11.97 -1.13
N PRO A 97 12.29 12.31 -0.20
CA PRO A 97 13.17 13.48 -0.34
C PRO A 97 14.00 13.45 -1.61
N GLN A 98 14.05 14.58 -2.33
CA GLN A 98 14.88 14.71 -3.52
C GLN A 98 16.36 14.69 -3.15
N VAL A 99 17.18 14.04 -3.97
CA VAL A 99 18.64 13.96 -3.81
C VAL A 99 19.36 14.87 -4.81
N ASP A 100 20.45 15.50 -4.38
CA ASP A 100 21.34 16.26 -5.26
C ASP A 100 22.56 15.40 -5.63
N ARG A 101 22.60 14.92 -6.88
CA ARG A 101 23.71 14.11 -7.39
C ARG A 101 24.95 14.91 -7.77
N LYS A 102 24.85 16.24 -7.85
CA LYS A 102 25.96 17.12 -8.25
C LYS A 102 26.74 17.64 -7.05
N ARG A 103 26.12 17.68 -5.87
CA ARG A 103 26.75 18.13 -4.63
C ARG A 103 27.18 16.94 -3.79
N THR A 104 28.38 17.02 -3.24
CA THR A 104 28.92 16.04 -2.28
C THR A 104 28.64 16.43 -0.83
N ILE A 105 28.42 17.71 -0.55
CA ILE A 105 28.15 18.23 0.80
C ILE A 105 27.02 19.27 0.70
N VAL A 106 26.03 19.14 1.57
CA VAL A 106 24.99 20.16 1.82
C VAL A 106 25.15 20.63 3.25
N THR A 107 25.09 21.94 3.48
CA THR A 107 25.06 22.50 4.83
C THR A 107 23.77 22.04 5.50
N GLN A 108 23.88 21.29 6.61
CA GLN A 108 22.71 20.84 7.36
C GLN A 108 21.89 22.07 7.77
N SER A 109 20.64 22.11 7.31
CA SER A 109 19.70 23.12 7.75
C SER A 109 19.34 22.85 9.21
N GLU A 110 19.23 23.89 10.04
CA GLU A 110 18.71 23.78 11.41
C GLU A 110 17.28 23.19 11.48
N LYS A 111 16.60 23.02 10.35
CA LYS A 111 15.25 22.46 10.21
C LYS A 111 15.19 21.09 9.51
N ALA A 112 16.30 20.36 9.43
CA ALA A 112 16.31 19.04 8.79
C ALA A 112 15.49 18.03 9.60
N ASN A 113 14.53 17.36 8.94
CA ASN A 113 13.77 16.28 9.57
C ASN A 113 14.50 14.93 9.40
N LEU A 114 14.33 14.04 10.37
CA LEU A 114 14.71 12.64 10.26
C LEU A 114 13.56 11.84 9.65
N LYS A 115 13.78 11.27 8.47
CA LYS A 115 12.81 10.39 7.81
C LYS A 115 13.26 8.93 7.85
N ALA A 116 12.36 8.04 8.25
CA ALA A 116 12.58 6.60 8.17
C ALA A 116 11.76 6.00 7.03
N ILE A 117 12.44 5.35 6.08
CA ILE A 117 11.81 4.65 4.97
C ILE A 117 11.78 3.15 5.29
N LEU A 118 10.58 2.59 5.44
CA LEU A 118 10.35 1.17 5.65
C LEU A 118 10.01 0.49 4.33
N ILE A 119 10.86 -0.42 3.86
CA ILE A 119 10.67 -1.16 2.61
C ILE A 119 10.33 -2.62 2.94
N THR A 120 9.20 -3.10 2.41
CA THR A 120 8.82 -4.52 2.49
C THR A 120 8.77 -5.10 1.09
N SER A 121 9.57 -6.14 0.85
CA SER A 121 9.71 -6.79 -0.45
C SER A 121 10.25 -8.20 -0.25
N LEU A 122 9.96 -9.10 -1.18
CA LEU A 122 10.64 -10.40 -1.22
C LEU A 122 12.14 -10.27 -1.52
N SER A 123 12.55 -9.22 -2.25
CA SER A 123 13.93 -8.98 -2.65
C SER A 123 14.51 -7.77 -1.91
N SER A 124 15.68 -7.95 -1.32
CA SER A 124 16.45 -6.90 -0.62
C SER A 124 17.05 -5.84 -1.54
N ARG A 125 17.18 -6.11 -2.84
CA ARG A 125 17.78 -5.16 -3.78
C ARG A 125 17.01 -3.84 -3.91
N TYR A 126 15.70 -3.83 -3.67
CA TYR A 126 14.93 -2.58 -3.61
C TYR A 126 15.38 -1.70 -2.44
N PHE A 127 15.57 -2.31 -1.27
CA PHE A 127 16.15 -1.65 -0.11
C PHE A 127 17.58 -1.17 -0.37
N GLU A 128 18.43 -2.03 -0.93
CA GLU A 128 19.82 -1.68 -1.20
C GLU A 128 19.91 -0.47 -2.13
N ASN A 129 19.11 -0.43 -3.19
CA ASN A 129 19.13 0.68 -4.14
C ASN A 129 18.69 2.00 -3.50
N VAL A 130 17.61 2.01 -2.70
CA VAL A 130 17.13 3.23 -2.02
C VAL A 130 18.12 3.67 -0.95
N ARG A 131 18.65 2.73 -0.16
CA ARG A 131 19.67 3.00 0.86
C ARG A 131 20.92 3.60 0.25
N ASN A 132 21.46 2.99 -0.81
CA ASN A 132 22.68 3.46 -1.46
C ASN A 132 22.48 4.85 -2.07
N MET A 133 21.30 5.14 -2.64
CA MET A 133 20.99 6.49 -3.16
C MET A 133 21.10 7.58 -2.08
N TYR A 134 20.53 7.38 -0.90
CA TYR A 134 20.60 8.35 0.19
C TYR A 134 21.95 8.34 0.94
N TRP A 135 22.69 7.24 0.84
CA TRP A 135 24.05 7.15 1.37
C TRP A 135 25.06 7.91 0.51
N GLU A 136 24.92 7.82 -0.82
CA GLU A 136 25.85 8.41 -1.78
C GLU A 136 25.53 9.87 -2.10
N HIS A 137 24.28 10.30 -1.91
CA HIS A 137 23.83 11.63 -2.31
C HIS A 137 23.05 12.33 -1.19
N PRO A 138 23.40 13.59 -0.86
CA PRO A 138 22.67 14.36 0.12
C PRO A 138 21.27 14.75 -0.40
N THR A 139 20.33 14.91 0.52
CA THR A 139 19.00 15.45 0.20
C THR A 139 19.08 16.95 -0.12
N VAL A 140 18.23 17.40 -1.04
CA VAL A 140 18.19 18.80 -1.50
C VAL A 140 17.78 19.75 -0.37
N ASN A 141 16.89 19.30 0.52
CA ASN A 141 16.36 20.08 1.63
C ASN A 141 17.14 19.87 2.95
N GLY A 142 18.14 18.98 2.96
CA GLY A 142 18.95 18.68 4.14
C GLY A 142 18.35 17.64 5.10
N ASP A 143 17.18 17.06 4.78
CA ASP A 143 16.59 15.97 5.57
C ASP A 143 17.56 14.79 5.69
N VAL A 144 17.58 14.16 6.87
CA VAL A 144 18.33 12.93 7.11
C VAL A 144 17.41 11.76 6.80
N VAL A 145 17.88 10.82 5.99
CA VAL A 145 17.07 9.67 5.55
C VAL A 145 17.73 8.37 5.97
N GLU A 146 16.99 7.57 6.72
CA GLU A 146 17.35 6.21 7.07
C GLU A 146 16.43 5.23 6.35
N VAL A 147 16.98 4.14 5.83
CA VAL A 147 16.23 3.14 5.05
C VAL A 147 16.33 1.81 5.77
N PHE A 148 15.21 1.10 5.88
CA PHE A 148 15.07 -0.13 6.65
C PHE A 148 14.27 -1.18 5.88
N GLN A 149 14.65 -2.45 6.01
CA GLN A 149 13.88 -3.60 5.52
C GLN A 149 13.82 -4.68 6.63
N PRO A 150 12.63 -5.13 7.07
CA PRO A 150 12.52 -6.08 8.19
C PRO A 150 13.01 -7.49 7.89
N SER A 151 12.76 -8.00 6.69
CA SER A 151 13.14 -9.35 6.31
C SER A 151 13.48 -9.48 4.82
N GLU A 152 14.23 -10.53 4.48
CA GLU A 152 14.48 -10.98 3.11
C GLU A 152 14.07 -12.45 3.00
N GLU A 153 12.84 -12.72 2.58
CA GLU A 153 12.32 -14.10 2.51
C GLU A 153 12.49 -14.74 1.13
N GLN A 154 12.83 -13.97 0.09
CA GLN A 154 13.03 -14.34 -1.33
C GLN A 154 11.82 -15.00 -2.03
N PHE A 155 11.14 -15.94 -1.38
CA PHE A 155 9.98 -16.68 -1.88
C PHE A 155 8.82 -16.66 -0.86
N ARG A 156 7.59 -16.85 -1.36
CA ARG A 156 6.40 -16.97 -0.51
C ARG A 156 6.26 -18.40 0.00
N HIS A 157 6.23 -18.58 1.32
CA HIS A 157 6.03 -19.88 1.98
C HIS A 157 4.73 -19.91 2.80
N LYS A 158 3.59 -20.05 2.12
CA LYS A 158 2.24 -19.93 2.72
C LYS A 158 1.96 -20.88 3.90
N GLU A 159 2.60 -22.04 3.94
CA GLU A 159 2.39 -23.06 4.98
C GLU A 159 3.33 -22.92 6.19
N ASN A 160 4.30 -22.00 6.13
CA ASN A 160 5.25 -21.77 7.21
C ASN A 160 4.70 -20.72 8.19
N ARG A 161 4.38 -21.16 9.42
CA ARG A 161 3.85 -20.30 10.49
C ARG A 161 4.78 -19.14 10.83
N LEU A 162 6.10 -19.34 10.79
CA LEU A 162 7.07 -18.28 11.07
C LEU A 162 7.11 -17.25 9.94
N HIS A 163 7.08 -17.71 8.69
CA HIS A 163 7.00 -16.82 7.51
C HIS A 163 5.73 -15.96 7.56
N ASN A 164 4.57 -16.56 7.85
CA ASN A 164 3.31 -15.83 7.99
C ASN A 164 3.33 -14.84 9.16
N SER A 165 4.01 -15.18 10.27
CA SER A 165 4.16 -14.29 11.42
C SER A 165 4.97 -13.04 11.08
N LYS A 166 6.05 -13.19 10.29
CA LYS A 166 6.84 -12.06 9.78
C LYS A 166 6.05 -11.21 8.78
N ALA A 167 5.36 -11.86 7.83
CA ALA A 167 4.48 -11.16 6.88
C ALA A 167 3.39 -10.34 7.60
N TRP A 168 2.80 -10.88 8.68
CA TRP A 168 1.85 -10.16 9.52
C TRP A 168 2.50 -8.97 10.25
N ALA A 169 3.71 -9.16 10.80
CA ALA A 169 4.46 -8.08 11.42
C ALA A 169 4.77 -6.94 10.42
N GLU A 170 5.15 -7.29 9.20
CA GLU A 170 5.45 -6.31 8.14
C GLU A 170 4.21 -5.53 7.67
N MET A 171 3.06 -6.21 7.45
CA MET A 171 1.80 -5.51 7.17
C MET A 171 1.44 -4.53 8.28
N TYR A 172 1.65 -4.94 9.55
CA TYR A 172 1.38 -4.07 10.69
C TYR A 172 2.37 -2.90 10.76
N LEU A 173 3.67 -3.13 10.55
CA LEU A 173 4.67 -2.06 10.53
C LEU A 173 4.40 -1.02 9.44
N LEU A 174 3.99 -1.43 8.24
CA LEU A 174 3.54 -0.52 7.19
C LEU A 174 2.30 0.29 7.61
N SER A 175 1.39 -0.31 8.37
CA SER A 175 0.20 0.39 8.87
C SER A 175 0.52 1.48 9.91
N LEU A 176 1.74 1.48 10.46
CA LEU A 176 2.24 2.48 11.42
C LEU A 176 3.05 3.61 10.76
N THR A 177 3.08 3.68 9.42
CA THR A 177 3.77 4.75 8.68
C THR A 177 2.85 5.93 8.41
N ASP A 178 3.42 7.13 8.25
CA ASP A 178 2.67 8.36 7.99
C ASP A 178 2.26 8.47 6.50
N VAL A 179 3.12 7.98 5.60
CA VAL A 179 2.86 7.91 4.16
C VAL A 179 3.10 6.49 3.66
N LEU A 180 2.19 5.96 2.84
CA LEU A 180 2.29 4.60 2.32
C LEU A 180 2.27 4.58 0.79
N VAL A 181 3.20 3.82 0.22
CA VAL A 181 3.26 3.44 -1.19
C VAL A 181 2.95 1.95 -1.30
N THR A 182 2.00 1.56 -2.15
CA THR A 182 1.61 0.15 -2.35
C THR A 182 1.80 -0.29 -3.78
N SER A 183 1.94 -1.60 -4.00
CA SER A 183 1.98 -2.17 -5.35
C SER A 183 0.59 -2.59 -5.81
N ALA A 184 0.24 -2.25 -7.06
CA ALA A 184 -0.99 -2.68 -7.71
C ALA A 184 -1.24 -4.19 -7.54
N TRP A 185 -2.50 -4.56 -7.28
CA TRP A 185 -3.00 -5.92 -7.06
C TRP A 185 -2.52 -6.58 -5.75
N SER A 186 -1.73 -5.90 -4.93
CA SER A 186 -1.19 -6.48 -3.71
C SER A 186 -2.16 -6.38 -2.54
N THR A 187 -2.83 -7.48 -2.22
CA THR A 187 -3.67 -7.57 -1.01
C THR A 187 -2.89 -7.37 0.30
N PHE A 188 -1.58 -7.62 0.29
CA PHE A 188 -0.68 -7.28 1.41
C PHE A 188 -0.67 -5.77 1.67
N GLY A 189 -0.63 -4.96 0.60
CA GLY A 189 -0.74 -3.50 0.68
C GLY A 189 -2.12 -3.06 1.15
N TYR A 190 -3.19 -3.69 0.66
CA TYR A 190 -4.56 -3.36 1.10
C TYR A 190 -4.78 -3.59 2.60
N VAL A 191 -4.20 -4.65 3.15
CA VAL A 191 -4.29 -4.91 4.60
C VAL A 191 -3.55 -3.82 5.37
N ALA A 192 -2.32 -3.49 4.98
CA ALA A 192 -1.52 -2.45 5.64
C ALA A 192 -2.20 -1.08 5.59
N GLN A 193 -2.64 -0.63 4.40
CA GLN A 193 -3.29 0.67 4.23
C GLN A 193 -4.61 0.74 5.02
N GLY A 194 -5.37 -0.35 5.04
CA GLY A 194 -6.66 -0.40 5.71
C GLY A 194 -6.53 -0.44 7.23
N LEU A 195 -5.55 -1.15 7.78
CA LEU A 195 -5.25 -1.11 9.22
C LEU A 195 -4.72 0.26 9.66
N GLY A 196 -3.96 0.93 8.78
CA GLY A 196 -3.39 2.26 9.05
C GLY A 196 -4.41 3.39 8.89
N GLY A 197 -5.46 3.18 8.11
CA GLY A 197 -6.36 4.25 7.68
C GLY A 197 -5.69 5.20 6.67
N LEU A 198 -4.86 4.64 5.78
CA LEU A 198 -3.99 5.38 4.87
C LEU A 198 -4.55 5.32 3.44
N LYS A 199 -4.66 6.46 2.76
CA LYS A 199 -4.88 6.53 1.31
C LYS A 199 -3.51 6.42 0.61
N PRO A 200 -3.12 5.27 0.05
CA PRO A 200 -1.75 5.06 -0.43
C PRO A 200 -1.49 5.73 -1.78
N TRP A 201 -0.21 5.85 -2.13
CA TRP A 201 0.25 6.00 -3.51
C TRP A 201 0.43 4.63 -4.15
N ILE A 202 -0.34 4.33 -5.19
CA ILE A 202 -0.34 3.02 -5.85
C ILE A 202 0.66 3.03 -7.00
N LEU A 203 1.66 2.15 -6.95
CA LEU A 203 2.55 1.83 -8.06
C LEU A 203 1.81 0.91 -9.04
N TYR A 204 1.51 1.42 -10.25
CA TYR A 204 0.81 0.62 -11.24
C TYR A 204 1.67 -0.52 -11.77
N LYS A 205 1.00 -1.63 -12.08
CA LYS A 205 1.60 -2.79 -12.72
C LYS A 205 2.04 -2.40 -14.14
N PHE A 206 3.24 -2.82 -14.53
CA PHE A 206 3.67 -2.77 -15.93
C PHE A 206 2.95 -3.87 -16.71
N ASP A 207 2.37 -3.51 -17.83
CA ASP A 207 2.01 -4.46 -18.86
C ASP A 207 3.06 -4.37 -19.98
N ASN A 208 3.55 -5.52 -20.44
CA ASN A 208 4.50 -5.63 -21.55
C ASN A 208 5.76 -4.75 -21.45
N GLN A 209 6.37 -4.65 -20.25
CA GLN A 209 7.61 -3.90 -20.00
C GLN A 209 7.52 -2.39 -20.29
N THR A 210 6.32 -1.84 -20.43
CA THR A 210 6.11 -0.40 -20.67
C THR A 210 5.70 0.27 -19.36
N THR A 211 6.39 1.36 -18.99
CA THR A 211 6.05 2.13 -17.78
C THR A 211 4.67 2.76 -17.94
N PRO A 212 3.72 2.50 -17.03
CA PRO A 212 2.39 3.11 -17.11
C PRO A 212 2.47 4.64 -17.06
N ASN A 213 1.51 5.35 -17.67
CA ASN A 213 1.41 6.81 -17.61
C ASN A 213 -0.04 7.25 -17.30
N PRO A 214 -0.34 7.83 -16.12
CA PRO A 214 0.60 8.04 -15.05
C PRO A 214 1.06 6.69 -14.44
N PRO A 215 2.17 6.66 -13.75
CA PRO A 215 2.82 5.43 -13.28
C PRO A 215 2.55 5.09 -11.82
N CYS A 216 2.16 6.10 -11.05
CA CYS A 216 1.49 5.96 -9.80
C CYS A 216 0.37 6.99 -9.71
N ARG A 217 -0.59 6.70 -8.83
CA ARG A 217 -1.69 7.60 -8.49
C ARG A 217 -1.98 7.44 -7.00
N GLN A 218 -2.40 8.53 -6.36
CA GLN A 218 -2.99 8.40 -5.03
C GLN A 218 -4.33 7.67 -5.14
N ALA A 219 -4.58 6.74 -4.23
CA ALA A 219 -5.85 6.03 -4.16
C ALA A 219 -6.99 6.99 -3.81
N MET A 220 -8.17 6.71 -4.37
CA MET A 220 -9.44 7.35 -4.08
C MET A 220 -9.83 7.17 -2.61
N SER A 221 -9.52 6.00 -2.05
CA SER A 221 -9.82 5.65 -0.67
C SER A 221 -8.80 4.69 -0.07
N MET A 222 -8.95 4.40 1.22
CA MET A 222 -8.16 3.41 1.94
C MET A 222 -8.71 1.97 1.82
N GLU A 223 -9.83 1.78 1.12
CA GLU A 223 -10.48 0.47 1.03
C GLU A 223 -9.75 -0.52 0.11
N PRO A 224 -9.79 -1.83 0.43
CA PRO A 224 -9.29 -2.88 -0.46
C PRO A 224 -10.10 -3.02 -1.75
N CYS A 225 -9.42 -3.41 -2.83
CA CYS A 225 -10.08 -3.74 -4.09
C CYS A 225 -10.69 -5.17 -4.06
N PHE A 226 -11.95 -5.29 -4.47
CA PHE A 226 -12.61 -6.55 -4.80
C PHE A 226 -12.20 -7.01 -6.20
N HIS A 227 -11.30 -7.99 -6.31
CA HIS A 227 -10.69 -8.40 -7.59
C HIS A 227 -11.59 -9.17 -8.56
N ALA A 228 -12.65 -9.81 -8.07
CA ALA A 228 -13.55 -10.63 -8.90
C ALA A 228 -15.03 -10.37 -8.57
N PRO A 229 -15.51 -9.14 -8.84
CA PRO A 229 -16.91 -8.79 -8.64
C PRO A 229 -17.80 -9.45 -9.71
N PRO A 230 -19.07 -9.74 -9.39
CA PRO A 230 -20.04 -10.09 -10.43
C PRO A 230 -20.30 -8.88 -11.33
N PHE A 231 -20.61 -9.13 -12.60
CA PHE A 231 -21.06 -8.14 -13.58
C PHE A 231 -22.48 -8.48 -14.03
N TYR A 232 -23.45 -8.38 -13.12
CA TYR A 232 -24.80 -8.88 -13.33
C TYR A 232 -25.86 -8.05 -12.61
N ASP A 233 -26.90 -7.66 -13.34
CA ASP A 233 -28.11 -7.07 -12.81
C ASP A 233 -29.14 -8.18 -12.52
N CYS A 234 -29.41 -8.40 -11.23
CA CYS A 234 -30.35 -9.40 -10.75
C CYS A 234 -31.81 -9.16 -11.19
N LYS A 235 -32.21 -7.90 -11.44
CA LYS A 235 -33.58 -7.54 -11.83
C LYS A 235 -33.80 -7.78 -13.33
N THR A 236 -32.90 -7.28 -14.17
CA THR A 236 -33.03 -7.40 -15.63
C THR A 236 -32.46 -8.70 -16.18
N LYS A 237 -31.74 -9.46 -15.34
CA LYS A 237 -31.07 -10.72 -15.67
C LYS A 237 -30.04 -10.60 -16.78
N LYS A 238 -29.34 -9.47 -16.84
CA LYS A 238 -28.35 -9.13 -17.89
C LYS A 238 -27.02 -8.70 -17.27
N GLY A 239 -25.97 -8.71 -18.08
CA GLY A 239 -24.70 -8.12 -17.69
C GLY A 239 -24.83 -6.62 -17.47
N THR A 240 -24.19 -6.10 -16.42
CA THR A 240 -24.15 -4.67 -16.12
C THR A 240 -22.81 -4.28 -15.53
N ASP A 241 -22.44 -3.01 -15.70
CA ASP A 241 -21.27 -2.42 -15.05
C ASP A 241 -21.63 -1.99 -13.62
N ASN A 242 -21.24 -2.82 -12.65
CA ASN A 242 -21.48 -2.58 -11.24
C ASN A 242 -20.64 -1.43 -10.65
N GLY A 243 -19.57 -1.00 -11.32
CA GLY A 243 -18.73 0.13 -10.90
C GLY A 243 -19.34 1.50 -11.23
N ALA A 244 -20.41 1.53 -12.01
CA ALA A 244 -21.10 2.74 -12.46
C ALA A 244 -22.52 2.90 -11.89
N LEU A 245 -22.98 1.99 -11.02
CA LEU A 245 -24.38 1.99 -10.54
C LEU A 245 -24.68 3.01 -9.44
N VAL A 246 -23.78 3.17 -8.47
CA VAL A 246 -23.97 4.07 -7.32
C VAL A 246 -22.70 4.87 -7.04
N PRO A 247 -22.78 6.09 -6.50
CA PRO A 247 -21.61 6.96 -6.28
C PRO A 247 -20.45 6.34 -5.49
N HIS A 248 -20.78 5.57 -4.46
CA HIS A 248 -19.85 5.04 -3.46
C HIS A 248 -19.24 3.67 -3.83
N VAL A 249 -19.54 3.14 -5.01
CA VAL A 249 -18.92 1.93 -5.56
C VAL A 249 -18.28 2.31 -6.89
N ARG A 250 -16.97 2.11 -7.02
CA ARG A 250 -16.18 2.50 -8.21
C ARG A 250 -15.24 1.39 -8.62
N HIS A 251 -14.76 1.45 -9.87
CA HIS A 251 -13.67 0.58 -10.27
C HIS A 251 -12.38 0.93 -9.55
N CYS A 252 -11.58 -0.09 -9.23
CA CYS A 252 -10.30 0.11 -8.59
C CYS A 252 -9.31 0.80 -9.54
N GLU A 253 -8.43 1.60 -8.97
CA GLU A 253 -7.37 2.33 -9.65
C GLU A 253 -6.33 1.38 -10.23
N ASP A 254 -6.10 0.25 -9.55
CA ASP A 254 -5.05 -0.71 -9.86
C ASP A 254 -5.55 -1.93 -10.62
N MET A 255 -6.85 -2.25 -10.53
CA MET A 255 -7.51 -3.34 -11.25
C MET A 255 -8.81 -2.84 -11.86
N SER A 256 -8.79 -2.53 -13.16
CA SER A 256 -9.88 -1.83 -13.85
C SER A 256 -11.23 -2.54 -13.84
N TRP A 257 -11.26 -3.86 -13.66
CA TRP A 257 -12.49 -4.65 -13.51
C TRP A 257 -12.86 -4.91 -12.05
N GLY A 258 -12.01 -4.56 -11.09
CA GLY A 258 -12.31 -4.71 -9.67
C GLY A 258 -13.31 -3.65 -9.19
N LEU A 259 -13.83 -3.81 -7.97
CA LEU A 259 -14.66 -2.80 -7.30
C LEU A 259 -14.04 -2.34 -5.98
N ASN A 260 -14.13 -1.05 -5.69
CA ASN A 260 -13.72 -0.43 -4.44
C ASN A 260 -14.86 0.45 -3.89
N LEU A 261 -14.84 0.71 -2.57
CA LEU A 261 -15.72 1.67 -1.91
C LEU A 261 -15.03 3.03 -1.79
N VAL A 262 -15.79 4.08 -2.05
CA VAL A 262 -15.36 5.49 -1.93
C VAL A 262 -16.45 6.29 -1.21
N ASP A 263 -16.07 7.27 -0.41
CA ASP A 263 -17.04 8.03 0.39
C ASP A 263 -17.73 9.15 -0.39
N ASN A 264 -16.97 10.00 -1.08
CA ASN A 264 -17.50 11.13 -1.85
C ASN A 264 -16.72 11.37 -3.16
N LEU A 265 -17.45 11.73 -4.22
CA LEU A 265 -16.91 12.02 -5.55
C LEU A 265 -16.35 13.45 -5.68
N ASP A 266 -16.60 14.32 -4.70
CA ASP A 266 -16.17 15.72 -4.76
C ASP A 266 -14.66 15.91 -4.49
N GLU A 267 -13.95 14.82 -4.15
CA GLU A 267 -12.48 14.79 -3.95
C GLU A 267 -11.72 14.14 -5.14
N LEU A 268 -12.40 13.82 -6.24
CA LEU A 268 -11.85 13.05 -7.38
C LEU A 268 -11.42 13.90 -8.59
#